data_AF-A0A920FVS9-F1
#
_entry.id   AF-A0A920FVS9-F1
#
_cell.length_a   1.000
_cell.length_b   1.000
_cell.length_c   1.000
_cell.angle_alpha   90.00
_cell.angle_beta   90.00
_cell.angle_gamma   90.00
#
_symmetry.space_group_name_H-M   'P 1'
#
loop_
_entity.id
_entity.type
_entity.pdbx_description
1 polymer ?
#
loop_
_entity_poly.entity_id
_entity_poly.type
_entity_poly.pdbx_seq_one_letter_code
_entity_poly.pdbx_strand_id
1 'polypeptide(L)'
;MSRRSCQETCKRILKILNKIISPILSFTAEEVFNYYKIKDEESVFTTEWPEHTCNLSDKEQEIGNVLFQLRQIGLKRIGRCAKC
;
A
#
# COMPACT_ATOMS: atom_id res chain seq x y z
N MET A 1 -13.12 -15.04 -4.18
CA MET A 1 -11.87 -15.00 -3.40
C MET A 1 -11.00 -13.77 -3.72
N SER A 2 -10.88 -13.34 -4.97
CA SER A 2 -10.07 -12.18 -5.40
C SER A 2 -10.33 -10.87 -4.62
N ARG A 3 -11.59 -10.50 -4.39
CA ARG A 3 -11.97 -9.28 -3.64
C ARG A 3 -11.41 -9.27 -2.20
N ARG A 4 -11.51 -10.39 -1.48
CA ARG A 4 -11.05 -10.48 -0.08
C ARG A 4 -9.53 -10.40 0.00
N SER A 5 -8.82 -11.06 -0.92
CA SER A 5 -7.34 -10.99 -0.98
C SER A 5 -6.84 -9.56 -1.19
N CYS A 6 -7.45 -8.83 -2.13
CA CYS A 6 -7.11 -7.43 -2.38
C CYS A 6 -7.39 -6.55 -1.15
N GLN A 7 -8.56 -6.70 -0.52
CA GLN A 7 -8.94 -5.92 0.67
C GLN A 7 -7.98 -6.14 1.84
N GLU A 8 -7.60 -7.39 2.13
CA GLU A 8 -6.64 -7.68 3.20
C GLU A 8 -5.25 -7.15 2.85
N THR A 9 -4.84 -7.21 1.59
CA THR A 9 -3.57 -6.62 1.13
C THR A 9 -3.57 -5.10 1.33
N CYS A 10 -4.61 -4.40 0.88
CA CYS A 10 -4.74 -2.95 1.09
C CYS A 10 -4.79 -2.59 2.57
N LYS A 11 -5.49 -3.37 3.40
CA LYS A 11 -5.56 -3.17 4.85
C LYS A 11 -4.18 -3.30 5.51
N ARG A 12 -3.37 -4.27 5.09
CA ARG A 12 -1.99 -4.43 5.57
C ARG A 12 -1.11 -3.25 5.15
N ILE A 13 -1.16 -2.85 3.89
CA ILE A 13 -0.41 -1.70 3.37
C ILE A 13 -0.78 -0.43 4.13
N LEU A 14 -2.08 -0.17 4.32
CA LEU A 14 -2.56 1.00 5.07
C LEU A 14 -1.99 1.05 6.48
N LYS A 15 -2.06 -0.06 7.22
CA LYS A 15 -1.55 -0.15 8.59
C LYS A 15 -0.04 0.08 8.66
N ILE A 16 0.73 -0.56 7.78
CA ILE A 16 2.19 -0.42 7.75
C ILE A 16 2.57 1.02 7.41
N LEU A 17 1.97 1.58 6.35
CA LEU A 17 2.23 2.94 5.91
C LEU A 17 1.91 3.94 7.03
N ASN A 18 0.76 3.80 7.69
CA ASN A 18 0.34 4.69 8.77
C ASN A 18 1.31 4.69 9.96
N LYS A 19 1.86 3.52 10.31
CA LYS A 19 2.89 3.41 11.36
C LYS A 19 4.22 4.03 10.94
N ILE A 20 4.65 3.84 9.69
CA ILE A 20 5.91 4.41 9.17
C ILE A 20 5.85 5.95 9.14
N ILE A 21 4.71 6.52 8.76
CA ILE A 21 4.56 7.98 8.69
C ILE A 21 4.28 8.62 10.05
N SER A 22 3.94 7.83 11.09
CA SER A 22 3.54 8.37 12.39
C SER A 22 4.57 9.31 13.04
N PRO A 23 5.89 9.12 12.90
CA PRO A 23 6.87 10.06 13.46
C PRO A 23 6.95 11.39 12.70
N ILE A 24 6.43 11.46 11.47
CA ILE A 24 6.49 12.64 10.59
C ILE A 24 5.15 13.39 10.58
N LEU A 25 4.05 12.65 10.46
CA LEU A 25 2.68 13.16 10.32
C LEU A 25 1.82 12.69 11.50
N SER A 26 2.24 13.04 12.72
CA SER A 26 1.68 12.51 13.96
C SER A 26 0.15 12.64 14.06
N PHE A 27 -0.40 13.83 13.84
CA PHE A 27 -1.85 14.06 13.94
C PHE A 27 -2.64 13.29 12.88
N THR A 28 -2.19 13.31 11.62
CA THR A 28 -2.85 12.57 10.54
C THR A 28 -2.76 11.07 10.76
N ALA A 29 -1.62 10.56 11.21
CA ALA A 29 -1.45 9.15 11.50
C ALA A 29 -2.39 8.68 12.61
N GLU A 30 -2.58 9.50 13.65
CA GLU A 30 -3.51 9.22 14.75
C GLU A 30 -4.98 9.27 14.28
N GLU A 31 -5.35 10.25 13.46
CA GLU A 31 -6.68 10.34 12.85
C GLU A 31 -6.99 9.10 12.01
N VAL A 32 -6.10 8.72 11.08
CA VAL A 32 -6.25 7.53 10.24
C VAL A 32 -6.31 6.26 11.11
N PHE A 33 -5.48 6.17 12.16
CA PHE A 33 -5.50 5.05 13.10
C PHE A 33 -6.87 4.89 13.78
N ASN A 34 -7.50 6.00 14.19
CA ASN A 34 -8.84 5.98 14.77
C ASN A 34 -9.93 5.43 13.84
N TYR A 35 -9.75 5.51 12.51
CA TYR A 35 -10.70 4.93 11.56
C TYR A 35 -10.64 3.41 11.43
N TYR A 36 -9.48 2.78 11.69
CA TYR A 36 -9.31 1.34 11.48
C TYR A 36 -8.90 0.56 12.73
N LYS A 37 -8.59 1.23 13.85
CA LYS A 37 -8.23 0.55 15.09
C LYS A 37 -9.36 -0.39 15.51
N ILE A 38 -8.99 -1.62 15.82
CA ILE A 38 -9.90 -2.59 16.42
C ILE A 38 -9.76 -2.37 17.91
N LYS A 39 -10.90 -2.24 18.61
CA LYS A 39 -10.98 -1.99 20.06
C LYS A 39 -9.84 -2.75 20.77
N ASP A 40 -8.95 -1.99 21.41
CA ASP A 40 -7.96 -2.35 22.44
C ASP A 40 -6.65 -1.54 22.31
N GLU A 41 -6.31 -0.99 21.13
CA GLU A 41 -5.18 -0.06 21.00
C GLU A 41 -5.65 1.41 21.07
N GLU A 42 -5.02 2.20 21.96
CA GLU A 42 -5.42 3.61 22.17
C GLU A 42 -4.90 4.55 21.08
N SER A 43 -3.65 4.37 20.64
CA SER A 43 -2.94 5.27 19.73
C SER A 43 -1.96 4.54 18.82
N VAL A 44 -1.66 5.12 17.64
CA VAL A 44 -0.64 4.57 16.72
C VAL A 44 0.77 4.56 17.35
N PHE A 45 1.05 5.50 18.27
CA PHE A 45 2.37 5.68 18.89
C PHE A 45 2.73 4.60 19.91
N THR A 46 1.73 3.89 20.43
CA THR A 46 1.93 2.78 21.38
C THR A 46 1.96 1.43 20.70
N THR A 47 1.78 1.39 19.38
CA THR A 47 1.83 0.16 18.60
C THR A 47 3.27 -0.23 18.27
N GLU A 48 3.52 -1.54 18.15
CA GLU A 48 4.82 -2.03 17.71
C GLU A 48 5.16 -1.55 16.30
N TRP A 49 6.45 -1.33 16.05
CA TRP A 49 6.96 -0.95 14.73
C TRP A 49 6.58 -2.03 13.70
N PRO A 50 6.14 -1.66 12.48
CA PRO A 50 5.70 -2.65 11.51
C PRO A 50 6.87 -3.50 11.02
N GLU A 51 6.87 -4.77 11.38
CA GLU A 51 7.73 -5.78 10.79
C GLU A 51 7.03 -6.41 9.58
N HIS A 52 7.61 -6.22 8.39
CA HIS A 52 7.15 -6.91 7.20
C HIS A 52 8.30 -7.31 6.29
N THR A 53 8.37 -8.59 5.97
CA THR A 53 9.28 -9.14 4.96
C THR A 53 8.47 -9.54 3.74
N CYS A 54 8.80 -8.92 2.60
CA CYS A 54 8.27 -9.31 1.30
C CYS A 54 9.34 -10.16 0.61
N ASN A 55 9.16 -11.48 0.64
CA ASN A 55 10.11 -12.42 0.04
C ASN A 55 9.71 -12.68 -1.42
N LEU A 56 9.98 -11.72 -2.30
CA LEU A 56 9.84 -11.90 -3.74
C LEU A 56 11.18 -12.36 -4.31
N SER A 57 11.17 -13.44 -5.09
CA SER A 57 12.35 -13.83 -5.86
C SER A 57 12.71 -12.76 -6.89
N ASP A 58 14.00 -12.69 -7.28
CA ASP A 58 14.47 -11.75 -8.31
C ASP A 58 13.65 -11.85 -9.60
N LYS A 59 13.25 -13.08 -9.95
CA LYS A 59 12.40 -13.36 -11.10
C LYS A 59 11.00 -12.76 -10.96
N GLU A 60 10.37 -12.86 -9.79
CA GLU A 60 9.05 -12.26 -9.55
C GLU A 60 9.12 -10.73 -9.57
N GLN A 61 10.20 -10.15 -9.05
CA GLN A 61 10.44 -8.71 -9.12
C GLN A 61 10.62 -8.24 -10.57
N GLU A 62 11.40 -8.97 -11.37
CA GLU A 62 11.59 -8.68 -12.79
C GLU A 62 10.28 -8.73 -13.57
N ILE A 63 9.46 -9.77 -13.35
CA ILE A 63 8.12 -9.88 -13.95
C ILE A 63 7.27 -8.66 -13.59
N GLY A 64 7.28 -8.25 -12.31
CA GLY A 64 6.56 -7.05 -11.85
C GLY A 64 7.00 -5.78 -12.59
N ASN A 65 8.30 -5.59 -12.76
CA ASN A 65 8.86 -4.45 -13.49
C ASN A 65 8.45 -4.44 -14.96
N VAL A 66 8.51 -5.58 -15.64
CA VAL A 66 8.08 -5.71 -17.04
C VAL A 66 6.59 -5.38 -17.19
N LEU A 67 5.73 -5.90 -16.31
CA LEU A 67 4.30 -5.60 -16.31
C LEU A 67 4.04 -4.09 -16.13
N PHE A 68 4.79 -3.45 -15.23
CA PHE A 68 4.67 -2.02 -15.01
C PHE A 68 5.08 -1.20 -16.24
N GLN A 69 6.19 -1.56 -16.90
CA GLN A 69 6.64 -0.91 -18.14
C GLN A 69 5.63 -1.06 -19.29
N LEU A 70 5.10 -2.27 -19.49
CA LEU A 70 4.08 -2.53 -20.51
C LEU A 70 2.82 -1.68 -20.29
N ARG A 71 2.37 -1.55 -19.03
CA ARG A 71 1.25 -0.66 -18.66
C ARG A 71 1.52 0.78 -19.08
N GLN A 72 2.72 1.30 -18.84
CA GLN A 72 3.06 2.68 -19.21
C GLN A 72 3.02 2.91 -20.73
N ILE A 73 3.49 1.94 -21.51
CA ILE A 73 3.40 2.00 -22.98
C ILE A 73 1.94 2.01 -23.43
N GLY A 74 1.11 1.14 -22.85
CA GLY A 74 -0.33 1.09 -23.13
C GLY A 74 -1.03 2.41 -22.82
N LEU A 75 -0.80 2.98 -21.64
CA LEU A 75 -1.39 4.26 -21.21
C LEU A 75 -1.00 5.41 -22.14
N LYS A 76 0.27 5.50 -22.55
CA LYS A 76 0.74 6.52 -23.50
C LYS A 76 0.04 6.43 -24.85
N ARG A 77 -0.23 5.21 -25.33
CA ARG A 77 -0.93 4.99 -26.62
C ARG A 77 -2.41 5.38 -26.51
N ILE A 78 -3.10 4.93 -25.47
CA ILE A 78 -4.52 5.29 -25.23
C ILE A 78 -4.66 6.80 -25.08
N GLY A 79 -3.78 7.45 -24.30
CA GLY A 79 -3.80 8.90 -24.12
C GLY A 79 -3.48 9.70 -25.39
N ARG A 80 -2.82 9.11 -26.38
CA ARG A 80 -2.65 9.71 -27.72
C ARG A 80 -3.92 9.55 -28.56
N CYS A 81 -4.57 8.39 -28.53
CA CYS A 81 -5.83 8.16 -29.23
C CYS A 81 -6.99 9.01 -28.70
N ALA A 82 -7.01 9.33 -27.41
CA ALA A 82 -8.03 10.19 -26.81
C ALA A 82 -7.89 11.69 -27.15
N LYS A 83 -6.84 12.09 -27.88
CA LYS A 83 -6.60 13.47 -28.35
C LYS A 83 -6.89 13.65 -29.86
N CYS A 84 -7.35 12.61 -30.54
CA CYS A 84 -7.80 12.66 -31.94
C CYS A 84 -9.30 12.87 -32.03
#